data_AF-A0A943PTM6-F1
#
_entry.id   AF-A0A943PTM6-F1
#
_cell.length_a   1.000
_cell.length_b   1.000
_cell.length_c   1.000
_cell.angle_alpha   90.00
_cell.angle_beta   90.00
_cell.angle_gamma   90.00
#
_symmetry.space_group_name_H-M   'P 1'
#
loop_
_entity.id
_entity.type
_entity.pdbx_description
1 polymer ?
#
loop_
_entity_poly.entity_id
_entity_poly.type
_entity_poly.pdbx_seq_one_letter_code
_entity_poly.pdbx_strand_id
1 'polypeptide(L)'
;MKVKELLYEFQTNPEYQELDELSFIRKIYIEIGKNKTFDVRYYFGNTATQKQIYRLAKKGTGVEDRLEDREIICYSLARQCEYIFKKLGYNCTVTHEPKELEHVFNILTLKNGDRIKLDLQADLEFIQTGRRTRHFGTTDDEYVLLTEVPTEELERVDRNIGYTSETGEYTDEVISSIIAELSGLPLKDKVTKFIGDENIINISANMGYMQQYSFYYKMLTSLAENEIWKKLYIFPCKVSQEEYTSCIFIREQDPTVFLYSNKHNRFLNVDIERIPDLQEEGLRLGVRGTENGVKLLRRAITERKRKLDDSEQSL
;
A
#
# COMPACT_ATOMS: atom_id res chain seq x y z
N MET A 1 6.18 -10.68 -12.21
CA MET A 1 6.44 -12.12 -12.47
C MET A 1 5.57 -12.98 -11.59
N LYS A 2 5.16 -14.15 -12.09
CA LYS A 2 4.36 -15.10 -11.31
C LYS A 2 5.24 -15.75 -10.24
N VAL A 3 4.67 -16.12 -9.10
CA VAL A 3 5.45 -16.72 -8.00
C VAL A 3 6.10 -18.07 -8.38
N LYS A 4 5.51 -18.83 -9.31
CA LYS A 4 6.15 -20.04 -9.86
C LYS A 4 7.37 -19.72 -10.73
N GLU A 5 7.31 -18.64 -11.50
CA GLU A 5 8.44 -18.14 -12.30
C GLU A 5 9.53 -17.61 -11.38
N LEU A 6 9.16 -16.86 -10.33
CA LEU A 6 10.08 -16.41 -9.28
C LEU A 6 10.80 -17.59 -8.60
N LEU A 7 10.07 -18.65 -8.23
CA LEU A 7 10.68 -19.82 -7.61
C LEU A 7 11.67 -20.51 -8.56
N TYR A 8 11.34 -20.62 -9.84
CA TYR A 8 12.24 -21.15 -10.85
C TYR A 8 13.49 -20.27 -11.02
N GLU A 9 13.33 -18.95 -11.07
CA GLU A 9 14.45 -18.01 -11.15
C GLU A 9 15.35 -18.10 -9.92
N PHE A 10 14.79 -18.14 -8.70
CA PHE A 10 15.58 -18.30 -7.47
C PHE A 10 16.42 -19.58 -7.46
N GLN A 11 15.98 -20.63 -8.17
CA GLN A 11 16.69 -21.90 -8.24
C GLN A 11 17.72 -21.95 -9.37
N THR A 12 17.53 -21.20 -10.45
CA THR A 12 18.29 -21.38 -11.70
C THR A 12 19.15 -20.19 -12.10
N ASN A 13 18.86 -18.99 -11.61
CA ASN A 13 19.64 -17.80 -11.93
C ASN A 13 20.89 -17.73 -11.02
N PRO A 14 22.12 -17.74 -11.61
CA PRO A 14 23.36 -17.65 -10.85
C PRO A 14 23.48 -16.42 -9.94
N GLU A 15 22.88 -15.29 -10.31
CA GLU A 15 22.90 -14.07 -9.49
C GLU A 15 22.32 -14.30 -8.10
N TYR A 16 21.33 -15.19 -7.96
CA TYR A 16 20.74 -15.55 -6.67
C TYR A 16 21.61 -16.54 -5.89
N GLN A 17 22.39 -17.38 -6.58
CA GLN A 17 23.25 -18.39 -5.96
C GLN A 17 24.53 -17.78 -5.38
N GLU A 18 24.95 -16.62 -5.87
CA GLU A 18 26.11 -15.88 -5.38
C GLU A 18 25.83 -15.02 -4.14
N LEU A 19 24.54 -14.82 -3.79
CA LEU A 19 24.15 -14.05 -2.61
C LEU A 19 24.46 -14.81 -1.31
N ASP A 20 24.89 -14.06 -0.29
CA ASP A 20 24.90 -14.56 1.08
C ASP A 20 23.47 -14.91 1.53
N GLU A 21 23.34 -15.77 2.54
CA GLU A 21 22.04 -16.32 2.96
C GLU A 21 21.00 -15.23 3.27
N LEU A 22 21.39 -14.19 4.01
CA LEU A 22 20.47 -13.13 4.39
C LEU A 22 20.08 -12.31 3.16
N SER A 23 21.03 -12.01 2.28
CA SER A 23 20.77 -11.36 0.99
C SER A 23 19.83 -12.15 0.09
N PHE A 24 19.99 -13.47 0.01
CA PHE A 24 19.10 -14.35 -0.75
C PHE A 24 17.67 -14.32 -0.20
N ILE A 25 17.50 -14.50 1.11
CA ILE A 25 16.19 -14.45 1.78
C ILE A 25 15.53 -13.08 1.59
N ARG A 26 16.31 -12.01 1.76
CA ARG A 26 15.84 -10.64 1.62
C ARG A 26 15.41 -10.33 0.17
N LYS A 27 16.18 -10.76 -0.83
CA LYS A 27 15.80 -10.62 -2.25
C LYS A 27 14.46 -11.30 -2.51
N ILE A 28 14.26 -12.52 -2.03
CA ILE A 28 12.98 -13.24 -2.18
C ILE A 28 11.83 -12.46 -1.55
N TYR A 29 12.02 -11.99 -0.31
CA TYR A 29 11.02 -11.20 0.42
C TYR A 29 10.59 -9.95 -0.36
N ILE A 30 11.56 -9.20 -0.89
CA ILE A 30 11.33 -8.01 -1.72
C ILE A 30 10.60 -8.38 -3.02
N GLU A 31 11.05 -9.40 -3.74
CA GLU A 31 10.45 -9.79 -5.02
C GLU A 31 9.02 -10.31 -4.87
N ILE A 32 8.70 -11.02 -3.79
CA ILE A 32 7.30 -11.37 -3.49
C ILE A 32 6.49 -10.09 -3.22
N GLY A 33 7.01 -9.17 -2.38
CA GLY A 33 6.31 -7.94 -2.01
C GLY A 33 6.01 -6.99 -3.18
N LYS A 34 6.91 -6.92 -4.17
CA LYS A 34 6.71 -6.15 -5.41
C LYS A 34 5.52 -6.67 -6.24
N ASN A 35 5.22 -7.97 -6.17
CA ASN A 35 4.22 -8.63 -7.02
C ASN A 35 2.86 -8.86 -6.34
N LYS A 36 2.66 -8.43 -5.09
CA LYS A 36 1.43 -8.69 -4.31
C LYS A 36 0.77 -7.38 -3.87
N THR A 37 -0.55 -7.37 -3.77
CA THR A 37 -1.31 -6.24 -3.21
C THR A 37 -2.38 -6.77 -2.26
N PHE A 38 -2.78 -5.93 -1.31
CA PHE A 38 -3.75 -6.36 -0.31
C PHE A 38 -5.18 -6.37 -0.88
N ASP A 39 -5.99 -7.38 -0.55
CA ASP A 39 -7.37 -7.50 -1.06
C ASP A 39 -8.24 -6.34 -0.52
N VAL A 40 -8.74 -5.54 -1.45
CA VAL A 40 -9.53 -4.32 -1.18
C VAL A 40 -10.85 -4.64 -0.46
N ARG A 41 -11.48 -5.77 -0.82
CA ARG A 41 -12.77 -6.20 -0.26
C ARG A 41 -12.58 -6.71 1.16
N TYR A 42 -11.45 -7.35 1.46
CA TYR A 42 -11.10 -7.71 2.82
C TYR A 42 -10.86 -6.46 3.67
N TYR A 43 -10.08 -5.51 3.15
CA TYR A 43 -9.74 -4.29 3.88
C TYR A 43 -10.96 -3.42 4.21
N PHE A 44 -11.78 -3.07 3.21
CA PHE A 44 -12.95 -2.21 3.39
C PHE A 44 -14.23 -2.98 3.75
N GLY A 45 -14.24 -4.30 3.63
CA GLY A 45 -15.39 -5.14 3.91
C GLY A 45 -15.89 -5.05 5.34
N ASN A 46 -17.13 -5.47 5.55
CA ASN A 46 -17.66 -5.70 6.89
C ASN A 46 -17.16 -7.04 7.46
N THR A 47 -17.41 -7.29 8.74
CA THR A 47 -16.98 -8.51 9.43
C THR A 47 -17.46 -9.81 8.74
N ALA A 48 -18.65 -9.81 8.14
CA ALA A 48 -19.14 -10.99 7.42
C ALA A 48 -18.32 -11.27 6.15
N THR A 49 -18.00 -10.23 5.39
CA THR A 49 -17.15 -10.28 4.19
C THR A 49 -15.74 -10.73 4.55
N GLN A 50 -15.15 -10.13 5.59
CA GLN A 50 -13.82 -10.49 6.09
C GLN A 50 -13.75 -11.97 6.49
N LYS A 51 -14.68 -12.43 7.32
CA LYS A 51 -14.77 -13.85 7.73
C LYS A 51 -14.96 -14.79 6.55
N GLN A 52 -15.76 -14.41 5.55
CA GLN A 52 -15.96 -15.21 4.35
C GLN A 52 -14.67 -15.36 3.55
N ILE A 53 -14.01 -14.24 3.23
CA ILE A 53 -12.74 -14.22 2.49
C ILE A 53 -11.68 -15.02 3.25
N TYR A 54 -11.54 -14.79 4.56
CA TYR A 54 -10.58 -15.51 5.40
C TYR A 54 -10.85 -17.02 5.45
N ARG A 55 -12.13 -17.42 5.56
CA ARG A 55 -12.52 -18.84 5.50
C ARG A 55 -12.20 -19.47 4.14
N LEU A 56 -12.41 -18.75 3.04
CA LEU A 56 -12.05 -19.21 1.69
C LEU A 56 -10.53 -19.29 1.49
N ALA A 57 -9.78 -18.36 2.09
CA ALA A 57 -8.33 -18.41 2.15
C ALA A 57 -7.84 -19.71 2.83
N LYS A 58 -8.45 -20.08 3.97
CA LYS A 58 -8.17 -21.33 4.69
C LYS A 58 -8.63 -22.61 3.97
N LYS A 59 -9.79 -22.57 3.30
CA LYS A 59 -10.44 -23.76 2.68
C LYS A 59 -9.99 -24.07 1.25
N GLY A 60 -9.31 -23.13 0.58
CA GLY A 60 -8.95 -23.27 -0.83
C GLY A 60 -8.14 -24.52 -1.15
N THR A 61 -8.16 -24.92 -2.42
CA THR A 61 -7.17 -25.84 -3.00
C THR A 61 -5.75 -25.31 -2.74
N GLY A 62 -4.74 -26.19 -2.88
CA GLY A 62 -3.39 -25.99 -2.34
C GLY A 62 -2.77 -24.62 -2.63
N VAL A 63 -1.84 -24.18 -1.77
CA VAL A 63 -1.13 -22.89 -1.88
C VAL A 63 -0.60 -22.65 -3.30
N GLU A 64 -0.20 -23.73 -3.99
CA GLU A 64 0.30 -23.76 -5.36
C GLU A 64 -0.65 -23.16 -6.42
N ASP A 65 -1.96 -23.32 -6.25
CA ASP A 65 -2.97 -22.83 -7.19
C ASP A 65 -3.17 -21.31 -7.08
N ARG A 66 -2.80 -20.75 -5.92
CA ARG A 66 -3.00 -19.33 -5.58
C ARG A 66 -1.73 -18.51 -5.64
N LEU A 67 -0.59 -19.13 -5.97
CA LEU A 67 0.69 -18.45 -6.16
C LEU A 67 0.58 -17.30 -7.18
N GLU A 68 -0.38 -17.38 -8.10
CA GLU A 68 -0.63 -16.38 -9.14
C GLU A 68 -1.52 -15.21 -8.70
N ASP A 69 -2.22 -15.33 -7.56
CA ASP A 69 -3.12 -14.28 -7.06
C ASP A 69 -2.32 -13.03 -6.68
N ARG A 70 -2.60 -11.90 -7.35
CA ARG A 70 -1.99 -10.60 -7.01
C ARG A 70 -2.63 -10.01 -5.76
N GLU A 71 -3.96 -10.03 -5.68
CA GLU A 71 -4.72 -9.59 -4.51
C GLU A 71 -4.74 -10.67 -3.43
N ILE A 72 -4.34 -10.31 -2.21
CA ILE A 72 -4.10 -11.29 -1.15
C ILE A 72 -4.39 -10.72 0.24
N ILE A 73 -4.63 -11.60 1.21
CA ILE A 73 -4.74 -11.24 2.64
C ILE A 73 -3.52 -11.78 3.40
N CYS A 74 -3.30 -11.33 4.64
CA CYS A 74 -2.20 -11.80 5.52
C CYS A 74 -2.02 -13.32 5.48
N TYR A 75 -3.12 -14.06 5.66
CA TYR A 75 -3.09 -15.52 5.71
C TYR A 75 -2.57 -16.15 4.42
N SER A 76 -3.18 -15.82 3.29
CA SER A 76 -2.75 -16.37 2.00
C SER A 76 -1.31 -15.96 1.69
N LEU A 77 -0.90 -14.72 2.01
CA LEU A 77 0.45 -14.24 1.76
C LEU A 77 1.48 -15.00 2.59
N ALA A 78 1.24 -15.14 3.89
CA ALA A 78 2.12 -15.88 4.78
C ALA A 78 2.25 -17.36 4.38
N ARG A 79 1.16 -17.98 3.90
CA ARG A 79 1.19 -19.36 3.36
C ARG A 79 2.02 -19.46 2.08
N GLN A 80 1.97 -18.46 1.19
CA GLN A 80 2.79 -18.44 -0.02
C GLN A 80 4.27 -18.26 0.31
N CYS A 81 4.61 -17.34 1.22
CA CYS A 81 5.97 -17.18 1.72
C CYS A 81 6.50 -18.48 2.34
N GLU A 82 5.71 -19.12 3.22
CA GLU A 82 6.06 -20.39 3.83
C GLU A 82 6.35 -21.47 2.78
N TYR A 83 5.49 -21.58 1.76
CA TYR A 83 5.65 -22.54 0.67
C TYR A 83 6.96 -22.31 -0.10
N ILE A 84 7.25 -21.07 -0.51
CA ILE A 84 8.45 -20.71 -1.27
C ILE A 84 9.70 -21.06 -0.47
N PHE A 85 9.79 -20.60 0.78
CA PHE A 85 10.96 -20.86 1.63
C PHE A 85 11.16 -22.35 1.92
N LYS A 86 10.07 -23.12 2.15
CA LYS A 86 10.17 -24.58 2.29
C LYS A 86 10.69 -25.26 1.04
N LYS A 87 10.27 -24.83 -0.16
CA LYS A 87 10.79 -25.34 -1.43
C LYS A 87 12.27 -25.01 -1.66
N LEU A 88 12.75 -23.92 -1.06
CA LEU A 88 14.15 -23.52 -1.08
C LEU A 88 14.98 -24.12 0.07
N GLY A 89 14.40 -25.04 0.86
CA GLY A 89 15.11 -25.78 1.91
C GLY A 89 15.16 -25.09 3.27
N TYR A 90 14.43 -23.99 3.46
CA TYR A 90 14.33 -23.30 4.75
C TYR A 90 13.19 -23.83 5.61
N ASN A 91 13.40 -23.82 6.92
CA ASN A 91 12.29 -23.98 7.86
C ASN A 91 11.58 -22.63 8.01
N CYS A 92 10.33 -22.57 7.58
CA CYS A 92 9.48 -21.39 7.69
C CYS A 92 8.10 -21.81 8.21
N THR A 93 7.52 -21.03 9.12
CA THR A 93 6.21 -21.31 9.71
C THR A 93 5.34 -20.07 9.70
N VAL A 94 4.04 -20.25 9.47
CA VAL A 94 3.04 -19.19 9.67
C VAL A 94 2.68 -19.10 11.16
N THR A 95 2.76 -17.89 11.71
CA THR A 95 2.50 -17.58 13.12
C THR A 95 1.37 -16.57 13.23
N HIS A 96 0.50 -16.76 14.23
CA HIS A 96 -0.56 -15.81 14.57
C HIS A 96 -0.05 -14.77 15.56
N GLU A 97 -0.39 -13.51 15.33
CA GLU A 97 -0.11 -12.45 16.29
C GLU A 97 -1.04 -12.57 17.52
N PRO A 98 -0.57 -12.40 18.76
CA PRO A 98 -1.35 -12.71 19.96
C PRO A 98 -2.35 -11.59 20.27
N LYS A 99 -2.02 -10.35 19.90
CA LYS A 99 -2.78 -9.12 20.19
C LYS A 99 -3.75 -8.71 19.06
N GLU A 100 -3.49 -9.12 17.83
CA GLU A 100 -4.36 -8.85 16.69
C GLU A 100 -5.10 -10.13 16.30
N LEU A 101 -6.42 -10.15 16.54
CA LEU A 101 -7.28 -11.34 16.45
C LEU A 101 -7.17 -12.15 15.13
N GLU A 102 -6.64 -11.58 14.05
CA GLU A 102 -6.56 -12.24 12.73
C GLU A 102 -5.24 -12.01 11.95
N HIS A 103 -4.27 -11.26 12.48
CA HIS A 103 -3.01 -11.03 11.75
C HIS A 103 -2.07 -12.24 11.81
N VAL A 104 -1.35 -12.48 10.71
CA VAL A 104 -0.35 -13.55 10.65
C VAL A 104 0.88 -13.08 9.89
N PHE A 105 2.01 -13.63 10.29
CA PHE A 105 3.31 -13.39 9.69
C PHE A 105 4.12 -14.70 9.63
N ASN A 106 5.33 -14.66 9.09
CA ASN A 106 6.21 -15.82 9.02
C ASN A 106 7.35 -15.73 10.05
N ILE A 107 7.74 -16.88 10.60
CA ILE A 107 9.03 -17.04 11.28
C ILE A 107 9.88 -17.96 10.40
N LEU A 108 11.10 -17.53 10.08
CA LEU A 108 12.06 -18.29 9.27
C LEU A 108 13.30 -18.61 10.11
N THR A 109 13.78 -19.84 10.01
CA THR A 109 15.03 -20.28 10.66
C THR A 109 16.18 -20.26 9.65
N LEU A 110 17.23 -19.51 9.98
CA LEU A 110 18.48 -19.41 9.22
C LEU A 110 19.33 -20.68 9.39
N LYS A 111 20.35 -20.89 8.54
CA LYS A 111 21.22 -22.08 8.62
C LYS A 111 22.02 -22.16 9.91
N ASN A 112 22.32 -21.02 10.51
CA ASN A 112 23.00 -20.93 11.80
C ASN A 112 22.08 -21.23 13.01
N GLY A 113 20.78 -21.45 12.79
CA GLY A 113 19.79 -21.74 13.82
C GLY A 113 19.01 -20.52 14.33
N ASP A 114 19.42 -19.30 13.97
CA ASP A 114 18.71 -18.08 14.33
C ASP A 114 17.32 -18.04 13.70
N ARG A 115 16.39 -17.34 14.36
CA ARG A 115 14.99 -17.26 13.94
C ARG A 115 14.60 -15.81 13.73
N ILE A 116 14.11 -15.46 12.56
CA ILE A 116 13.74 -14.08 12.21
C ILE A 116 12.25 -13.95 11.87
N LYS A 117 11.64 -12.81 12.22
CA LYS A 117 10.26 -12.45 11.82
C LYS A 117 10.26 -11.93 10.38
N LEU A 118 9.28 -12.34 9.59
CA LEU A 118 9.02 -11.79 8.26
C LEU A 118 7.54 -11.40 8.18
N ASP A 119 7.23 -10.11 8.31
CA ASP A 119 5.86 -9.59 8.13
C ASP A 119 5.71 -8.84 6.81
N LEU A 120 5.62 -9.64 5.74
CA LEU A 120 5.56 -9.13 4.38
C LEU A 120 4.33 -8.25 4.14
N GLN A 121 3.21 -8.54 4.80
CA GLN A 121 1.99 -7.74 4.64
C GLN A 121 2.22 -6.30 5.09
N ALA A 122 2.82 -6.12 6.27
CA ALA A 122 3.09 -4.80 6.84
C ALA A 122 4.12 -4.01 6.00
N ASP A 123 5.01 -4.71 5.29
CA ASP A 123 6.03 -4.11 4.43
C ASP A 123 5.60 -3.89 2.97
N LEU A 124 4.45 -4.40 2.49
CA LEU A 124 4.06 -4.31 1.07
C LEU A 124 4.13 -2.89 0.50
N GLU A 125 3.63 -1.90 1.25
CA GLU A 125 3.67 -0.50 0.82
C GLU A 125 5.11 0.01 0.72
N PHE A 126 5.94 -0.27 1.72
CA PHE A 126 7.36 0.12 1.74
C PHE A 126 8.10 -0.49 0.55
N ILE A 127 7.91 -1.79 0.31
CA ILE A 127 8.52 -2.53 -0.80
C ILE A 127 8.15 -1.91 -2.15
N GLN A 128 6.87 -1.61 -2.35
CA GLN A 128 6.40 -1.04 -3.62
C GLN A 128 6.78 0.43 -3.80
N THR A 129 6.99 1.16 -2.71
CA THR A 129 7.56 2.51 -2.77
C THR A 129 9.08 2.53 -2.94
N GLY A 130 9.80 1.42 -2.70
CA GLY A 130 11.26 1.44 -2.57
C GLY A 130 11.77 2.10 -1.28
N ARG A 131 10.93 2.15 -0.25
CA ARG A 131 11.28 2.67 1.08
C ARG A 131 11.87 1.60 1.97
N ARG A 132 12.53 2.03 3.05
CA ARG A 132 13.04 1.19 4.14
C ARG A 132 11.90 0.38 4.73
N THR A 133 11.99 -0.94 4.62
CA THR A 133 11.04 -1.86 5.26
C THR A 133 11.17 -1.79 6.77
N ARG A 134 10.10 -2.10 7.50
CA ARG A 134 10.06 -1.94 8.96
C ARG A 134 9.75 -3.23 9.73
N HIS A 135 9.48 -4.34 9.05
CA HIS A 135 9.01 -5.56 9.72
C HIS A 135 9.73 -6.84 9.26
N PHE A 136 10.86 -6.68 8.54
CA PHE A 136 11.77 -7.78 8.25
C PHE A 136 12.81 -7.87 9.37
N GLY A 137 12.94 -9.05 9.98
CA GLY A 137 13.95 -9.30 11.00
C GLY A 137 13.72 -8.52 12.29
N THR A 138 12.52 -8.00 12.55
CA THR A 138 12.21 -7.29 13.79
C THR A 138 11.75 -8.24 14.88
N THR A 139 11.93 -7.83 16.13
CA THR A 139 11.42 -8.56 17.30
C THR A 139 10.70 -7.60 18.25
N ASP A 140 9.94 -8.16 19.18
CA ASP A 140 9.31 -7.44 20.28
C ASP A 140 9.33 -8.30 21.55
N ASP A 141 8.87 -7.75 22.67
CA ASP A 141 8.87 -8.41 23.98
C ASP A 141 8.07 -9.73 24.01
N GLU A 142 7.17 -9.98 23.05
CA GLU A 142 6.41 -11.23 22.95
C GLU A 142 7.19 -12.32 22.21
N TYR A 143 8.22 -11.94 21.47
CA TYR A 143 9.00 -12.81 20.60
C TYR A 143 10.49 -12.81 20.95
N VAL A 144 10.82 -12.83 22.24
CA VAL A 144 12.21 -12.81 22.79
C VAL A 144 13.17 -13.87 22.24
N LEU A 145 12.67 -14.93 21.60
CA LEU A 145 13.48 -15.98 20.97
C LEU A 145 13.80 -15.70 19.49
N LEU A 146 13.36 -14.56 18.96
CA LEU A 146 13.69 -14.11 17.62
C LEU A 146 14.95 -13.23 17.65
N THR A 147 15.80 -13.46 16.67
CA THR A 147 17.00 -12.67 16.41
C THR A 147 16.58 -11.42 15.63
N GLU A 148 16.92 -10.26 16.16
CA GLU A 148 16.77 -9.00 15.44
C GLU A 148 17.86 -8.88 14.37
N VAL A 149 17.50 -8.45 13.16
CA VAL A 149 18.46 -8.09 12.12
C VAL A 149 18.82 -6.62 12.27
N PRO A 150 20.09 -6.27 12.55
CA PRO A 150 20.50 -4.87 12.72
C PRO A 150 20.23 -4.03 11.48
N THR A 151 19.96 -2.74 11.69
CA THR A 151 19.66 -1.78 10.61
C THR A 151 20.82 -1.70 9.61
N GLU A 152 22.06 -1.65 10.08
CA GLU A 152 23.24 -1.56 9.23
C GLU A 152 23.41 -2.81 8.35
N GLU A 153 23.04 -3.97 8.89
CA GLU A 153 23.08 -5.23 8.15
C GLU A 153 21.97 -5.30 7.10
N LEU A 154 20.76 -4.81 7.43
CA LEU A 154 19.68 -4.65 6.45
C LEU A 154 20.08 -3.71 5.31
N GLU A 155 20.72 -2.58 5.60
CA GLU A 155 21.20 -1.64 4.58
C GLU A 155 22.31 -2.22 3.70
N ARG A 156 23.22 -3.01 4.29
CA ARG A 156 24.23 -3.75 3.51
C ARG A 156 23.55 -4.71 2.55
N VAL A 157 22.61 -5.49 3.06
CA VAL A 157 21.88 -6.47 2.27
C VAL A 157 21.07 -5.80 1.16
N ASP A 158 20.32 -4.75 1.49
CA ASP A 158 19.47 -4.02 0.53
C ASP A 158 20.29 -3.42 -0.62
N ARG A 159 21.51 -2.93 -0.34
CA ARG A 159 22.48 -2.53 -1.38
C ARG A 159 22.94 -3.72 -2.24
N ASN A 160 23.31 -4.83 -1.61
CA ASN A 160 23.78 -6.02 -2.31
C ASN A 160 22.74 -6.59 -3.29
N ILE A 161 21.44 -6.46 -2.97
CA ILE A 161 20.35 -6.99 -3.79
C ILE A 161 19.78 -5.97 -4.79
N GLY A 162 20.35 -4.76 -4.85
CA GLY A 162 19.90 -3.66 -5.69
C GLY A 162 18.50 -3.15 -5.33
N TYR A 163 18.15 -3.13 -4.04
CA TYR A 163 16.87 -2.59 -3.57
C TYR A 163 16.92 -1.06 -3.39
N THR A 164 18.09 -0.52 -3.04
CA THR A 164 18.37 0.92 -3.01
C THR A 164 18.88 1.42 -4.36
N SER A 165 18.98 2.75 -4.50
CA SER A 165 19.64 3.39 -5.65
C SER A 165 21.13 3.01 -5.74
N GLU A 166 21.78 3.35 -6.85
CA GLU A 166 23.24 3.19 -7.00
C GLU A 166 24.04 3.96 -5.93
N THR A 167 23.50 5.07 -5.42
CA THR A 167 24.06 5.87 -4.32
C THR A 167 23.74 5.29 -2.94
N GLY A 168 22.93 4.23 -2.86
CA GLY A 168 22.51 3.57 -1.63
C GLY A 168 21.33 4.24 -0.91
N GLU A 169 20.63 5.16 -1.59
CA GLU A 169 19.47 5.89 -1.05
C GLU A 169 18.18 5.10 -1.27
N TYR A 170 17.24 5.23 -0.33
CA TYR A 170 15.87 4.75 -0.48
C TYR A 170 15.00 5.88 -1.03
N THR A 171 13.75 5.58 -1.34
CA THR A 171 12.80 6.64 -1.72
C THR A 171 12.34 7.47 -0.52
N ASP A 172 12.61 7.05 0.72
CA ASP A 172 12.34 7.83 1.92
C ASP A 172 13.04 9.20 1.87
N GLU A 173 14.29 9.22 1.42
CA GLU A 173 15.11 10.43 1.30
C GLU A 173 14.53 11.40 0.27
N VAL A 174 14.11 10.87 -0.90
CA VAL A 174 13.44 11.66 -1.97
C VAL A 174 12.13 12.26 -1.46
N ILE A 175 11.28 11.44 -0.84
CA ILE A 175 9.98 11.88 -0.30
C ILE A 175 10.19 12.94 0.78
N SER A 176 11.18 12.76 1.65
CA SER A 176 11.49 13.71 2.73
C SER A 176 11.93 15.07 2.18
N SER A 177 12.74 15.10 1.12
CA SER A 177 13.13 16.35 0.44
C SER A 177 11.90 17.09 -0.10
N ILE A 178 11.03 16.37 -0.82
CA ILE A 178 9.81 16.94 -1.38
C ILE A 178 8.91 17.49 -0.27
N ILE A 179 8.70 16.74 0.82
CA ILE A 179 7.89 17.21 1.95
C ILE A 179 8.50 18.46 2.59
N ALA A 180 9.83 18.52 2.73
CA ALA A 180 10.52 19.68 3.29
C ALA A 180 10.37 20.93 2.41
N GLU A 181 10.45 20.79 1.09
CA GLU A 181 10.26 21.88 0.11
C GLU A 181 8.82 22.43 0.10
N LEU A 182 7.85 21.59 0.47
CA LEU A 182 6.44 21.99 0.60
C LEU A 182 6.11 22.62 1.95
N SER A 183 7.06 22.64 2.89
CA SER A 183 6.86 23.23 4.21
C SER A 183 6.52 24.72 4.11
N GLY A 184 5.56 25.17 4.93
CA GLY A 184 5.11 26.57 4.95
C GLY A 184 4.12 26.97 3.84
N LEU A 185 3.87 26.13 2.83
CA LEU A 185 2.84 26.40 1.82
C LEU A 185 1.42 26.21 2.36
N PRO A 186 0.40 26.89 1.80
CA PRO A 186 -1.01 26.59 2.05
C PRO A 186 -1.35 25.13 1.74
N LEU A 187 -2.33 24.55 2.45
CA LEU A 187 -2.70 23.14 2.31
C LEU A 187 -3.02 22.74 0.87
N LYS A 188 -3.82 23.54 0.16
CA LYS A 188 -4.16 23.31 -1.25
C LYS A 188 -2.90 23.19 -2.11
N ASP A 189 -1.93 24.08 -1.91
CA ASP A 189 -0.68 24.08 -2.68
C ASP A 189 0.22 22.91 -2.30
N LYS A 190 0.34 22.59 -1.00
CA LYS A 190 1.08 21.41 -0.52
C LYS A 190 0.57 20.14 -1.20
N VAL A 191 -0.74 19.90 -1.14
CA VAL A 191 -1.37 18.70 -1.71
C VAL A 191 -1.24 18.67 -3.22
N THR A 192 -1.54 19.79 -3.90
CA THR A 192 -1.50 19.88 -5.38
C THR A 192 -0.08 19.63 -5.91
N LYS A 193 0.93 20.24 -5.29
CA LYS A 193 2.32 20.03 -5.68
C LYS A 193 2.79 18.61 -5.37
N PHE A 194 2.46 18.06 -4.20
CA PHE A 194 2.87 16.70 -3.84
C PHE A 194 2.31 15.63 -4.79
N ILE A 195 1.02 15.68 -5.09
CA ILE A 195 0.40 14.68 -5.98
C ILE A 195 0.76 14.88 -7.46
N GLY A 196 1.25 16.07 -7.81
CA GLY A 196 1.72 16.43 -9.15
C GLY A 196 3.22 16.31 -9.35
N ASP A 197 3.99 15.96 -8.31
CA ASP A 197 5.43 15.78 -8.39
C ASP A 197 5.78 14.51 -9.18
N GLU A 198 6.66 14.62 -10.18
CA GLU A 198 6.98 13.52 -11.08
C GLU A 198 7.73 12.37 -10.36
N ASN A 199 8.49 12.64 -9.28
CA ASN A 199 9.09 11.57 -8.48
C ASN A 199 8.00 10.81 -7.71
N ILE A 200 7.04 11.52 -7.10
CA ILE A 200 5.91 10.89 -6.40
C ILE A 200 5.06 10.05 -7.36
N ILE A 201 4.79 10.56 -8.57
CA ILE A 201 4.09 9.84 -9.62
C ILE A 201 4.84 8.55 -9.97
N ASN A 202 6.15 8.64 -10.22
CA ASN A 202 6.99 7.49 -10.56
C ASN A 202 7.06 6.46 -9.42
N ILE A 203 7.19 6.90 -8.16
CA ILE A 203 7.18 6.02 -6.98
C ILE A 203 5.87 5.25 -6.92
N SER A 204 4.73 5.92 -7.11
CA SER A 204 3.40 5.30 -7.01
C SER A 204 2.98 4.44 -8.20
N ALA A 205 3.76 4.45 -9.28
CA ALA A 205 3.30 4.04 -10.60
C ALA A 205 2.93 2.55 -10.73
N ASN A 206 3.60 1.69 -9.98
CA ASN A 206 3.44 0.23 -10.08
C ASN A 206 2.71 -0.39 -8.88
N MET A 207 2.18 0.45 -7.99
CA MET A 207 1.52 -0.01 -6.77
C MET A 207 0.19 -0.70 -7.08
N GLY A 208 -0.15 -1.69 -6.26
CA GLY A 208 -1.54 -2.12 -6.18
C GLY A 208 -2.39 -1.07 -5.44
N TYR A 209 -3.70 -1.05 -5.72
CA TYR A 209 -4.62 -0.03 -5.21
C TYR A 209 -4.51 0.20 -3.70
N MET A 210 -4.47 -0.87 -2.88
CA MET A 210 -4.40 -0.72 -1.43
C MET A 210 -3.09 -0.07 -0.96
N GLN A 211 -1.96 -0.45 -1.56
CA GLN A 211 -0.66 0.15 -1.24
C GLN A 211 -0.62 1.61 -1.67
N GLN A 212 -1.14 1.92 -2.86
CA GLN A 212 -1.25 3.30 -3.33
C GLN A 212 -2.15 4.16 -2.44
N TYR A 213 -3.34 3.66 -2.08
CA TYR A 213 -4.24 4.34 -1.16
C TYR A 213 -3.56 4.57 0.19
N SER A 214 -2.90 3.55 0.75
CA SER A 214 -2.18 3.66 2.02
C SER A 214 -1.04 4.68 1.96
N PHE A 215 -0.25 4.66 0.88
CA PHE A 215 0.85 5.58 0.63
C PHE A 215 0.36 7.02 0.64
N TYR A 216 -0.56 7.39 -0.26
CA TYR A 216 -1.07 8.76 -0.34
C TYR A 216 -1.79 9.17 0.94
N TYR A 217 -2.55 8.27 1.56
CA TYR A 217 -3.21 8.55 2.83
C TYR A 217 -2.20 8.94 3.91
N LYS A 218 -1.10 8.17 4.08
CA LYS A 218 -0.05 8.45 5.06
C LYS A 218 0.70 9.74 4.73
N MET A 219 1.15 9.90 3.48
CA MET A 219 1.96 11.04 3.06
C MET A 219 1.19 12.36 3.18
N LEU A 220 -0.05 12.38 2.71
CA LEU A 220 -0.90 13.57 2.77
C LEU A 220 -1.37 13.87 4.19
N THR A 221 -1.56 12.84 5.04
CA THR A 221 -1.79 13.05 6.48
C THR A 221 -0.60 13.73 7.13
N SER A 222 0.62 13.32 6.79
CA SER A 222 1.85 13.97 7.27
C SER A 222 1.94 15.42 6.81
N LEU A 223 1.61 15.71 5.54
CA LEU A 223 1.65 17.07 4.98
C LEU A 223 0.59 18.02 5.56
N ALA A 224 -0.58 17.48 5.89
CA ALA A 224 -1.70 18.24 6.43
C ALA A 224 -1.58 18.51 7.93
N GLU A 225 -0.63 17.87 8.63
CA GLU A 225 -0.40 18.04 10.07
C GLU A 225 -1.73 17.97 10.86
N ASN A 226 -2.17 19.11 11.43
CA ASN A 226 -3.39 19.21 12.25
C ASN A 226 -4.68 19.50 11.46
N GLU A 227 -4.59 19.63 10.14
CA GLU A 227 -5.70 19.95 9.23
C GLU A 227 -6.35 18.71 8.60
N ILE A 228 -5.74 17.53 8.76
CA ILE A 228 -6.36 16.25 8.40
C ILE A 228 -7.70 16.10 9.12
N TRP A 229 -8.72 15.58 8.42
CA TRP A 229 -10.09 15.42 8.90
C TRP A 229 -10.87 16.71 9.21
N LYS A 230 -10.24 17.89 9.07
CA LYS A 230 -10.88 19.20 9.17
C LYS A 230 -11.05 19.84 7.80
N LYS A 231 -9.97 19.83 7.01
CA LYS A 231 -9.91 20.40 5.67
C LYS A 231 -9.55 19.34 4.65
N LEU A 232 -8.61 18.45 4.94
CA LEU A 232 -8.21 17.38 4.03
C LEU A 232 -8.97 16.09 4.33
N TYR A 233 -9.56 15.50 3.30
CA TYR A 233 -10.22 14.21 3.35
C TYR A 233 -9.74 13.33 2.20
N ILE A 234 -9.41 12.09 2.51
CA ILE A 234 -9.00 11.08 1.54
C ILE A 234 -9.91 9.89 1.77
N PHE A 235 -10.56 9.41 0.71
CA PHE A 235 -11.48 8.29 0.82
C PHE A 235 -11.50 7.44 -0.44
N PRO A 236 -11.74 6.13 -0.29
CA PRO A 236 -11.79 5.22 -1.42
C PRO A 236 -13.07 5.48 -2.24
N CYS A 237 -12.99 5.26 -3.53
CA CYS A 237 -14.07 5.34 -4.48
C CYS A 237 -14.09 4.06 -5.33
N LYS A 238 -15.23 3.79 -5.96
CA LYS A 238 -15.43 2.60 -6.78
C LYS A 238 -15.89 3.01 -8.17
N VAL A 239 -15.21 2.56 -9.22
CA VAL A 239 -15.50 2.89 -10.62
C VAL A 239 -16.35 1.80 -11.26
N SER A 240 -16.09 0.53 -10.92
CA SER A 240 -16.85 -0.63 -11.38
C SER A 240 -16.97 -1.67 -10.25
N GLN A 241 -17.55 -2.85 -10.48
CA GLN A 241 -17.68 -3.87 -9.43
C GLN A 241 -16.34 -4.31 -8.82
N GLU A 242 -15.24 -4.24 -9.57
CA GLU A 242 -13.92 -4.71 -9.15
C GLU A 242 -12.85 -3.61 -9.22
N GLU A 243 -13.16 -2.45 -9.79
CA GLU A 243 -12.21 -1.36 -9.93
C GLU A 243 -12.43 -0.27 -8.88
N TYR A 244 -11.34 0.09 -8.20
CA TYR A 244 -11.30 1.10 -7.17
C TYR A 244 -10.41 2.28 -7.60
N THR A 245 -10.74 3.45 -7.07
CA THR A 245 -9.95 4.68 -7.21
C THR A 245 -9.95 5.43 -5.88
N SER A 246 -9.19 6.52 -5.79
CA SER A 246 -9.05 7.33 -4.58
C SER A 246 -9.51 8.75 -4.88
N CYS A 247 -10.20 9.37 -3.93
CA CYS A 247 -10.57 10.77 -3.98
C CYS A 247 -9.83 11.54 -2.88
N ILE A 248 -9.29 12.69 -3.25
CA ILE A 248 -8.79 13.70 -2.32
C ILE A 248 -9.75 14.88 -2.38
N PHE A 249 -10.23 15.31 -1.23
CA PHE A 249 -11.12 16.45 -1.10
C PHE A 249 -10.54 17.44 -0.10
N ILE A 250 -10.28 18.66 -0.56
CA ILE A 250 -9.80 19.78 0.24
C ILE A 250 -10.96 20.75 0.44
N ARG A 251 -11.44 20.84 1.67
CA ARG A 251 -12.55 21.68 2.09
C ARG A 251 -12.04 23.04 2.56
N GLU A 252 -11.90 23.94 1.60
CA GLU A 252 -11.65 25.36 1.83
C GLU A 252 -12.78 26.22 1.24
N GLN A 253 -12.63 27.54 1.21
CA GLN A 253 -13.63 28.44 0.63
C GLN A 253 -13.90 28.12 -0.85
N ASP A 254 -12.85 27.73 -1.57
CA ASP A 254 -12.90 27.17 -2.91
C ASP A 254 -12.52 25.67 -2.83
N PRO A 255 -13.51 24.76 -2.73
CA PRO A 255 -13.24 23.35 -2.50
C PRO A 255 -12.54 22.73 -3.71
N THR A 256 -11.51 21.93 -3.44
CA THR A 256 -10.72 21.28 -4.50
C THR A 256 -10.89 19.77 -4.41
N VAL A 257 -11.14 19.12 -5.55
CA VAL A 257 -11.32 17.67 -5.64
C VAL A 257 -10.29 17.10 -6.60
N PHE A 258 -9.66 16.00 -6.21
CA PHE A 258 -8.82 15.19 -7.09
C PHE A 258 -9.30 13.75 -7.10
N LEU A 259 -9.31 13.14 -8.29
CA LEU A 259 -9.56 11.72 -8.48
C LEU A 259 -8.32 11.05 -9.06
N TYR A 260 -7.98 9.88 -8.53
CA TYR A 260 -6.89 9.10 -9.10
C TYR A 260 -7.30 8.50 -10.44
N SER A 261 -6.50 8.73 -11.48
CA SER A 261 -6.71 8.13 -12.79
C SER A 261 -5.77 6.95 -12.98
N ASN A 262 -6.31 5.72 -13.00
CA ASN A 262 -5.55 4.51 -13.31
C ASN A 262 -4.92 4.59 -14.72
N LYS A 263 -5.59 5.27 -15.67
CA LYS A 263 -5.10 5.48 -17.03
C LYS A 263 -3.87 6.38 -17.09
N HIS A 264 -3.86 7.46 -16.31
CA HIS A 264 -2.78 8.46 -16.31
C HIS A 264 -1.78 8.26 -15.18
N ASN A 265 -2.04 7.29 -14.30
CA ASN A 265 -1.23 6.94 -13.14
C ASN A 265 -0.95 8.12 -12.20
N ARG A 266 -1.93 9.02 -12.08
CA ARG A 266 -1.81 10.25 -11.28
C ARG A 266 -3.17 10.76 -10.84
N PHE A 267 -3.17 11.61 -9.82
CA PHE A 267 -4.35 12.39 -9.45
C PHE A 267 -4.61 13.48 -10.48
N LEU A 268 -5.88 13.61 -10.88
CA LEU A 268 -6.35 14.67 -11.76
C LEU A 268 -7.30 15.56 -10.97
N ASN A 269 -7.17 16.87 -11.16
CA ASN A 269 -8.14 17.82 -10.63
C ASN A 269 -9.47 17.61 -11.35
N VAL A 270 -10.56 17.64 -10.59
CA VAL A 270 -11.91 17.46 -11.11
C VAL A 270 -12.79 18.57 -10.56
N ASP A 271 -13.46 19.28 -11.48
CA ASP A 271 -14.44 20.28 -11.10
C ASP A 271 -15.54 19.64 -10.26
N ILE A 272 -15.87 20.28 -9.13
CA ILE A 272 -16.87 19.75 -8.20
C ILE A 272 -18.24 19.54 -8.87
N GLU A 273 -18.53 20.33 -9.90
CA GLU A 273 -19.74 20.29 -10.72
C GLU A 273 -19.79 19.06 -11.65
N ARG A 274 -18.64 18.47 -11.99
CA ARG A 274 -18.54 17.26 -12.82
C ARG A 274 -18.72 15.97 -12.03
N ILE A 275 -18.61 16.03 -10.69
CA ILE A 275 -18.75 14.84 -9.84
C ILE A 275 -20.10 14.13 -10.00
N PRO A 276 -21.27 14.81 -10.04
CA PRO A 276 -22.56 14.17 -10.31
C PRO A 276 -22.58 13.37 -11.62
N ASP A 277 -22.08 13.95 -12.72
CA ASP A 277 -22.02 13.27 -14.01
C ASP A 277 -21.15 12.00 -13.94
N LEU A 278 -20.00 12.09 -13.27
CA LEU A 278 -19.15 10.92 -13.05
C LEU A 278 -19.87 9.84 -12.22
N GLN A 279 -20.74 10.22 -11.29
CA GLN A 279 -21.55 9.27 -10.53
C GLN A 279 -22.63 8.60 -11.40
N GLU A 280 -23.22 9.33 -12.35
CA GLU A 280 -24.12 8.77 -13.36
C GLU A 280 -23.38 7.81 -14.31
N GLU A 281 -22.12 8.13 -14.63
CA GLU A 281 -21.21 7.29 -15.41
C GLU A 281 -20.67 6.07 -14.61
N GLY A 282 -20.99 5.96 -13.32
CA GLY A 282 -20.72 4.76 -12.50
C GLY A 282 -19.84 4.99 -11.27
N LEU A 283 -19.25 6.17 -11.09
CA LEU A 283 -18.45 6.49 -9.91
C LEU A 283 -19.27 6.42 -8.62
N ARG A 284 -18.80 5.66 -7.64
CA ARG A 284 -19.35 5.60 -6.29
C ARG A 284 -18.35 6.17 -5.31
N LEU A 285 -18.73 7.28 -4.68
CA LEU A 285 -17.95 7.92 -3.62
C LEU A 285 -18.10 7.15 -2.31
N GLY A 286 -16.98 6.72 -1.73
CA GLY A 286 -16.95 5.88 -0.54
C GLY A 286 -17.23 4.41 -0.87
N VAL A 287 -16.53 3.50 -0.20
CA VAL A 287 -16.82 2.06 -0.30
C VAL A 287 -17.96 1.69 0.64
N ARG A 288 -18.03 2.35 1.81
CA ARG A 288 -19.11 2.16 2.80
C ARG A 288 -20.21 3.22 2.67
N GLY A 289 -19.93 4.33 2.00
CA GLY A 289 -20.83 5.47 1.83
C GLY A 289 -21.05 6.28 3.12
N THR A 290 -20.36 5.93 4.21
CA THR A 290 -20.46 6.56 5.52
C THR A 290 -19.23 7.39 5.87
N GLU A 291 -18.22 7.40 5.00
CA GLU A 291 -17.00 8.17 5.15
C GLU A 291 -17.32 9.66 5.25
N ASN A 292 -16.77 10.35 6.26
CA ASN A 292 -17.10 11.76 6.53
C ASN A 292 -16.77 12.68 5.35
N GLY A 293 -15.67 12.42 4.64
CA GLY A 293 -15.28 13.17 3.44
C GLY A 293 -16.35 13.12 2.34
N VAL A 294 -17.01 11.97 2.16
CA VAL A 294 -18.08 11.80 1.17
C VAL A 294 -19.29 12.66 1.51
N LYS A 295 -19.70 12.69 2.78
CA LYS A 295 -20.82 13.52 3.25
C LYS A 295 -20.55 15.01 3.01
N LEU A 296 -19.33 15.45 3.33
CA LEU A 296 -18.92 16.84 3.17
C LEU A 296 -18.79 17.24 1.70
N LEU A 297 -18.26 16.36 0.84
CA LEU A 297 -18.20 16.59 -0.60
C LEU A 297 -19.61 16.74 -1.20
N ARG A 298 -20.55 15.85 -0.86
CA ARG A 298 -21.95 15.96 -1.30
C ARG A 298 -22.61 17.28 -0.89
N ARG A 299 -22.31 17.74 0.32
CA ARG A 299 -22.77 19.05 0.81
C ARG A 299 -22.18 20.20 -0.01
N ALA A 300 -20.87 20.16 -0.28
CA ALA A 300 -20.19 21.17 -1.09
C ALA A 300 -20.74 21.22 -2.54
N ILE A 301 -21.02 20.06 -3.15
CA ILE A 301 -21.69 19.97 -4.47
C ILE A 301 -23.06 20.67 -4.42
N THR A 302 -23.86 20.39 -3.40
CA THR A 302 -25.21 20.97 -3.25
C THR A 302 -25.16 22.48 -3.03
N GLU A 303 -24.24 22.96 -2.19
CA GLU A 303 -24.04 24.39 -1.91
C GLU A 303 -23.55 25.15 -3.16
N ARG A 304 -22.71 24.52 -4.00
CA ARG A 304 -22.23 25.11 -5.25
C ARG A 304 -23.35 25.24 -6.28
N LYS A 305 -24.16 24.19 -6.48
CA LYS A 305 -25.33 24.21 -7.38
C LYS A 305 -26.30 25.34 -7.03
N ARG A 306 -26.67 25.49 -5.76
CA ARG A 306 -27.55 26.57 -5.29
C ARG A 306 -27.02 27.96 -5.63
N LYS A 307 -25.71 28.20 -5.42
CA LYS A 307 -25.10 29.50 -5.74
C LYS A 307 -25.13 29.82 -7.24
N LEU A 308 -25.01 28.83 -8.10
CA LEU A 308 -25.12 29.00 -9.55
C LEU A 308 -26.56 29.34 -9.93
N ASP A 309 -27.53 28.57 -9.44
CA ASP A 309 -28.96 28.81 -9.69
C ASP A 309 -29.39 30.22 -9.23
N ASP A 310 -28.94 30.65 -8.04
CA ASP A 310 -29.22 31.99 -7.50
C ASP A 310 -28.57 33.12 -8.33
N SER A 311 -27.40 32.85 -8.91
CA SER A 311 -26.69 33.81 -9.77
C SER A 311 -27.31 33.95 -11.16
N GLU A 312 -27.85 32.86 -11.72
CA GLU A 312 -28.57 32.86 -13.00
C GLU A 312 -29.95 33.52 -12.88
N GLN A 313 -30.60 33.43 -11.72
CA GLN A 313 -31.88 34.12 -11.45
C GLN A 313 -31.73 35.62 -11.16
N SER A 314 -30.50 36.08 -10.88
CA SER A 314 -30.19 37.48 -10.56
C SER A 314 -29.65 38.29 -11.75
N LEU A 315 -29.54 37.67 -12.93
CA LEU A 315 -29.11 38.26 -14.22
C LEU A 315 -30.31 38.54 -15.12
#